data_AF-A0A945THK9-F1
#
_entry.id   AF-A0A945THK9-F1
#
_cell.length_a   1.000
_cell.length_b   1.000
_cell.length_c   1.000
_cell.angle_alpha   90.00
_cell.angle_beta   90.00
_cell.angle_gamma   90.00
#
_symmetry.space_group_name_H-M   'P 1'
#
loop_
_entity.id
_entity.type
_entity.pdbx_description
1 polymer ?
#
loop_
_entity_poly.entity_id
_entity_poly.type
_entity_poly.pdbx_seq_one_letter_code
_entity_poly.pdbx_strand_id
1 'polypeptide(L)'
;MDQRALVIGFAFSLMPDGSAGPHNLKLAEWLFQEIKGARISVNSGLALQWEIAEALEVLSSNALEPWRELGNLLVIAPPKFAPGDVNGAKLRGYLAVSSVPFAKTLLAYLPESDQDIEKGLDDLLNEPNFYRSFIGLALENLERPKLGPLATEERVMPGIKDYPDGLAQYQRIRVNRLIMEAVIQDRQILNDGAYLSTQGVIQAALQKFPGSSLDRIQVVAHPAHSPRCDWQLRHWLNVQSLDRSIVIKSGNMGNWPWYDTVAQHWCRSPEAWTAQEEMVRTSMKNPGT
;
A
#
# COMPACT_ATOMS: atom_id res chain seq x y z
N MET A 1 -11.79 1.57 -33.53
CA MET A 1 -10.52 1.61 -32.78
C MET A 1 -10.88 1.42 -31.33
N ASP A 2 -10.41 0.35 -30.69
CA ASP A 2 -10.63 0.15 -29.26
C ASP A 2 -9.95 1.29 -28.48
N GLN A 3 -10.75 2.06 -27.74
CA GLN A 3 -10.23 3.12 -26.87
C GLN A 3 -9.30 2.49 -25.82
N ARG A 4 -8.05 2.96 -25.75
CA ARG A 4 -7.09 2.51 -24.74
C ARG A 4 -7.38 3.21 -23.42
N ALA A 5 -8.00 2.47 -22.50
CA ALA A 5 -8.39 2.97 -21.20
C ALA A 5 -7.44 2.46 -20.11
N LEU A 6 -7.24 3.26 -19.06
CA LEU A 6 -6.56 2.86 -17.83
C LEU A 6 -7.51 3.04 -16.65
N VAL A 7 -7.61 2.06 -15.77
CA VAL A 7 -8.26 2.18 -14.46
C VAL A 7 -7.18 2.26 -13.38
N ILE A 8 -7.22 3.28 -12.53
CA ILE A 8 -6.31 3.44 -11.39
C ILE A 8 -7.11 3.34 -10.08
N GLY A 9 -6.83 2.32 -9.28
CA GLY A 9 -7.45 2.07 -7.98
C GLY A 9 -6.59 2.58 -6.83
N PHE A 10 -7.12 3.50 -6.05
CA PHE A 10 -6.48 4.05 -4.85
C PHE A 10 -7.11 3.48 -3.59
N ALA A 11 -6.28 2.83 -2.79
CA ALA A 11 -6.70 2.21 -1.54
C ALA A 11 -7.09 3.27 -0.51
N PHE A 12 -8.01 2.88 0.37
CA PHE A 12 -8.48 3.70 1.49
C PHE A 12 -8.66 2.78 2.69
N SER A 13 -8.08 3.15 3.83
CA SER A 13 -8.00 2.35 5.06
C SER A 13 -7.17 1.06 5.00
N LEU A 14 -6.64 0.64 6.14
CA LEU A 14 -6.03 -0.66 6.44
C LEU A 14 -6.59 -1.15 7.77
N MET A 15 -6.62 -2.46 7.99
CA MET A 15 -6.80 -2.99 9.35
C MET A 15 -5.49 -2.87 10.14
N PRO A 16 -5.52 -2.84 11.49
CA PRO A 16 -4.31 -2.73 12.31
C PRO A 16 -3.29 -3.85 12.10
N ASP A 17 -3.72 -5.03 11.67
CA ASP A 17 -2.88 -6.18 11.31
C ASP A 17 -2.28 -6.08 9.90
N GLY A 18 -2.46 -4.93 9.24
CA GLY A 18 -1.96 -4.68 7.90
C GLY A 18 -2.76 -5.33 6.78
N SER A 19 -3.89 -5.99 7.05
CA SER A 19 -4.78 -6.48 5.98
C SER A 19 -5.58 -5.34 5.32
N ALA A 20 -6.17 -5.63 4.16
CA ALA A 20 -7.02 -4.68 3.46
C ALA A 20 -8.21 -4.24 4.34
N GLY A 21 -8.34 -2.93 4.54
CA GLY A 21 -9.44 -2.35 5.30
C GLY A 21 -10.82 -2.53 4.63
N PRO A 22 -11.92 -2.35 5.38
CA PRO A 22 -13.29 -2.55 4.90
C PRO A 22 -13.68 -1.63 3.73
N HIS A 23 -13.08 -0.45 3.60
CA HIS A 23 -13.31 0.40 2.44
C HIS A 23 -12.69 -0.18 1.16
N ASN A 24 -11.55 -0.89 1.25
CA ASN A 24 -10.96 -1.57 0.09
C ASN A 24 -11.80 -2.77 -0.34
N LEU A 25 -12.41 -3.49 0.61
CA LEU A 25 -13.40 -4.54 0.29
C LEU A 25 -14.58 -3.96 -0.48
N LYS A 26 -15.15 -2.83 -0.05
CA LYS A 26 -16.22 -2.14 -0.80
C LYS A 26 -15.77 -1.67 -2.19
N LEU A 27 -14.54 -1.17 -2.33
CA LEU A 27 -13.97 -0.79 -3.62
C LEU A 27 -13.80 -2.02 -4.52
N ALA A 28 -13.33 -3.13 -3.97
CA ALA A 28 -13.18 -4.40 -4.66
C ALA A 28 -14.53 -4.97 -5.10
N GLU A 29 -15.55 -4.98 -4.24
CA GLU A 29 -16.91 -5.41 -4.57
C GLU A 29 -17.46 -4.60 -5.73
N TRP A 30 -17.35 -3.28 -5.66
CA TRP A 30 -17.81 -2.39 -6.71
C TRP A 30 -17.05 -2.64 -8.03
N LEU A 31 -15.72 -2.76 -7.98
CA LEU A 31 -14.90 -3.01 -9.17
C LEU A 31 -15.22 -4.37 -9.79
N PHE A 32 -15.44 -5.38 -8.97
CA PHE A 32 -15.82 -6.72 -9.41
C PHE A 32 -17.17 -6.70 -10.15
N GLN A 33 -18.14 -5.90 -9.71
CA GLN A 33 -19.39 -5.71 -10.45
C GLN A 33 -19.19 -4.98 -11.79
N GLU A 34 -18.31 -3.97 -11.85
CA GLU A 34 -17.98 -3.29 -13.11
C GLU A 34 -17.28 -4.22 -14.11
N ILE A 35 -16.42 -5.12 -13.62
CA ILE A 35 -15.75 -6.17 -14.40
C ILE A 35 -16.80 -7.16 -14.92
N LYS A 36 -17.64 -7.72 -14.04
CA LYS A 36 -18.70 -8.67 -14.42
C LYS A 36 -19.73 -8.06 -15.39
N GLY A 37 -20.03 -6.78 -15.23
CA GLY A 37 -20.90 -6.03 -16.12
C GLY A 37 -20.26 -5.60 -17.45
N ALA A 38 -19.03 -6.04 -17.75
CA ALA A 38 -18.25 -5.68 -18.94
C ALA A 38 -18.06 -4.15 -19.13
N ARG A 39 -18.16 -3.37 -18.04
CA ARG A 39 -17.92 -1.92 -18.05
C ARG A 39 -16.43 -1.59 -18.03
N ILE A 40 -15.61 -2.52 -17.56
CA ILE A 40 -14.15 -2.48 -17.63
C ILE A 40 -13.70 -3.66 -18.50
N SER A 41 -13.13 -3.34 -19.66
CA SER A 41 -12.64 -4.34 -20.61
C SER A 41 -11.28 -4.88 -20.17
N VAL A 42 -11.01 -6.16 -20.43
CA VAL A 42 -9.71 -6.82 -20.23
C VAL A 42 -8.58 -6.22 -21.06
N ASN A 43 -8.93 -5.50 -22.13
CA ASN A 43 -7.98 -4.72 -22.95
C ASN A 43 -7.60 -3.37 -22.31
N SER A 44 -8.25 -2.97 -21.22
CA SER A 44 -7.90 -1.78 -20.47
C SER A 44 -6.74 -2.08 -19.53
N GLY A 45 -5.82 -1.13 -19.37
CA GLY A 45 -4.86 -1.18 -18.28
C GLY A 45 -5.58 -1.13 -16.93
N LEU A 46 -5.14 -1.94 -15.97
CA LEU A 46 -5.66 -2.00 -14.63
C LEU A 46 -4.50 -1.82 -13.65
N ALA A 47 -4.41 -0.66 -13.02
CA ALA A 47 -3.41 -0.33 -12.01
C ALA A 47 -4.07 -0.21 -10.64
N LEU A 48 -3.82 -1.15 -9.73
CA LEU A 48 -4.47 -1.20 -8.43
C LEU A 48 -3.43 -1.11 -7.32
N GLN A 49 -3.67 -0.28 -6.30
CA GLN A 49 -2.99 -0.46 -5.03
C GLN A 49 -3.30 -1.85 -4.47
N TRP A 50 -2.28 -2.47 -3.87
CA TRP A 50 -2.32 -3.87 -3.44
C TRP A 50 -3.49 -4.21 -2.51
N GLU A 51 -3.93 -3.28 -1.65
CA GLU A 51 -5.05 -3.51 -0.73
C GLU A 51 -6.35 -3.83 -1.48
N ILE A 52 -6.57 -3.19 -2.63
CA ILE A 52 -7.74 -3.44 -3.48
C ILE A 52 -7.56 -4.77 -4.23
N ALA A 53 -6.33 -5.07 -4.68
CA ALA A 53 -6.04 -6.30 -5.38
C ALA A 53 -6.26 -7.54 -4.48
N GLU A 54 -5.74 -7.52 -3.25
CA GLU A 54 -5.99 -8.61 -2.29
C GLU A 54 -7.47 -8.72 -1.93
N ALA A 55 -8.15 -7.59 -1.71
CA ALA A 55 -9.59 -7.58 -1.46
C ALA A 55 -10.39 -8.20 -2.63
N LEU A 56 -9.97 -8.00 -3.88
CA LEU A 56 -10.59 -8.65 -5.04
C LEU A 56 -10.31 -10.15 -5.08
N GLU A 57 -9.10 -10.57 -4.74
CA GLU A 57 -8.74 -12.00 -4.70
C GLU A 57 -9.52 -12.75 -3.62
N VAL A 58 -9.85 -12.10 -2.50
CA VAL A 58 -10.78 -12.64 -1.48
C VAL A 58 -12.19 -12.85 -2.04
N LEU A 59 -12.69 -11.90 -2.84
CA LEU A 59 -14.02 -12.01 -3.46
C LEU A 59 -14.06 -13.06 -4.58
N SER A 60 -12.99 -13.16 -5.37
CA SER A 60 -12.87 -14.08 -6.49
C SER A 60 -11.39 -14.23 -6.87
N SER A 61 -10.81 -15.38 -6.56
CA SER A 61 -9.37 -15.67 -6.74
C SER A 61 -8.86 -15.50 -8.17
N ASN A 62 -9.74 -15.53 -9.17
CA ASN A 62 -9.42 -15.36 -10.58
C ASN A 62 -9.90 -14.03 -11.19
N ALA A 63 -10.38 -13.07 -10.39
CA ALA A 63 -10.94 -11.82 -10.92
C ALA A 63 -9.95 -11.01 -11.77
N LEU A 64 -8.66 -11.10 -11.45
CA LEU A 64 -7.58 -10.34 -12.09
C LEU A 64 -6.81 -11.15 -13.15
N GLU A 65 -7.03 -12.46 -13.24
CA GLU A 65 -6.30 -13.35 -14.14
C GLU A 65 -6.37 -12.93 -15.61
N PRO A 66 -7.53 -12.53 -16.17
CA PRO A 66 -7.59 -12.09 -17.56
C PRO A 66 -6.69 -10.88 -17.87
N TRP A 67 -6.55 -9.93 -16.93
CA TRP A 67 -5.63 -8.80 -17.09
C TRP A 67 -4.17 -9.23 -16.90
N ARG A 68 -3.92 -10.18 -16.01
CA ARG A 68 -2.58 -10.74 -15.76
C ARG A 68 -2.05 -11.45 -17.00
N GLU A 69 -2.85 -12.32 -17.62
CA GLU A 69 -2.49 -13.07 -18.83
C GLU A 69 -2.19 -12.15 -20.02
N LEU A 70 -2.93 -11.04 -20.15
CA LEU A 70 -2.71 -10.03 -21.19
C LEU A 70 -1.60 -9.03 -20.88
N GLY A 71 -0.98 -9.10 -19.70
CA GLY A 71 0.03 -8.12 -19.27
C GLY A 71 -0.51 -6.71 -18.99
N ASN A 72 -1.83 -6.58 -18.87
CA ASN A 72 -2.58 -5.35 -18.65
C ASN A 72 -2.85 -5.06 -17.17
N LEU A 73 -2.29 -5.86 -16.26
CA LEU A 73 -2.38 -5.65 -14.81
C LEU A 73 -1.08 -5.03 -14.27
N LEU A 74 -1.24 -4.04 -13.39
CA LEU A 74 -0.23 -3.58 -12.44
C LEU A 74 -0.84 -3.60 -11.05
N VAL A 75 -0.25 -4.38 -10.14
CA VAL A 75 -0.51 -4.21 -8.71
C VAL A 75 0.63 -3.39 -8.12
N ILE A 76 0.32 -2.20 -7.59
CA ILE A 76 1.30 -1.37 -6.89
C ILE A 76 1.48 -1.96 -5.49
N ALA A 77 2.53 -2.77 -5.34
CA ALA A 77 2.88 -3.46 -4.11
C ALA A 77 3.32 -2.50 -2.99
N PRO A 78 3.30 -2.95 -1.72
CA PRO A 78 3.98 -2.23 -0.64
C PRO A 78 5.47 -2.06 -0.97
N PRO A 79 6.11 -0.97 -0.53
CA PRO A 79 7.53 -0.78 -0.76
C PRO A 79 8.39 -1.91 -0.17
N LYS A 80 9.30 -2.42 -0.99
CA LYS A 80 10.37 -3.35 -0.58
C LYS A 80 11.63 -2.56 -0.20
N PHE A 81 12.72 -3.25 0.16
CA PHE A 81 14.02 -2.60 0.35
C PHE A 81 14.48 -1.95 -0.96
N ALA A 82 14.82 -0.66 -0.90
CA ALA A 82 15.51 0.03 -1.97
C ALA A 82 17.04 -0.18 -1.85
N PRO A 83 17.80 -0.03 -2.95
CA PRO A 83 19.27 -0.02 -2.86
C PRO A 83 19.75 1.02 -1.83
N GLY A 84 20.52 0.56 -0.83
CA GLY A 84 21.03 1.40 0.25
C GLY A 84 20.11 1.56 1.46
N ASP A 85 18.93 0.92 1.49
CA ASP A 85 18.07 0.87 2.68
C ASP A 85 18.70 0.11 3.84
N VAL A 86 19.53 -0.89 3.51
CA VAL A 86 20.14 -1.80 4.47
C VAL A 86 21.65 -1.62 4.45
N ASN A 87 22.26 -1.55 5.63
CA ASN A 87 23.69 -1.66 5.80
C ASN A 87 24.05 -3.10 6.21
N GLY A 88 24.19 -3.99 5.22
CA GLY A 88 24.45 -5.42 5.49
C GLY A 88 25.70 -5.66 6.33
N ALA A 89 26.75 -4.85 6.15
CA ALA A 89 28.02 -4.97 6.87
C ALA A 89 27.92 -4.74 8.38
N LYS A 90 26.92 -3.97 8.85
CA LYS A 90 26.69 -3.73 10.28
C LYS A 90 25.58 -4.62 10.86
N LEU A 91 24.67 -5.10 10.02
CA LEU A 91 23.43 -5.73 10.44
C LEU A 91 23.65 -6.97 11.31
N ARG A 92 24.52 -7.91 10.89
CA ARG A 92 24.78 -9.13 11.67
C ARG A 92 25.33 -8.80 13.05
N GLY A 93 26.34 -7.93 13.10
CA GLY A 93 26.98 -7.49 14.34
C GLY A 93 25.96 -6.86 15.29
N TYR A 94 25.09 -5.98 14.76
CA TYR A 94 23.99 -5.41 15.51
C TYR A 94 23.06 -6.48 16.09
N LEU A 95 22.54 -7.39 15.26
CA LEU A 95 21.59 -8.41 15.73
C LEU A 95 22.19 -9.40 16.74
N ALA A 96 23.49 -9.71 16.62
CA ALA A 96 24.17 -10.65 17.51
C ALA A 96 24.31 -10.14 18.95
N VAL A 97 24.50 -8.82 19.12
CA VAL A 97 24.73 -8.19 20.44
C VAL A 97 23.56 -7.34 20.93
N SER A 98 22.56 -7.09 20.09
CA SER A 98 21.40 -6.27 20.44
C SER A 98 20.58 -6.88 21.58
N SER A 99 20.16 -6.03 22.51
CA SER A 99 19.21 -6.36 23.57
C SER A 99 17.74 -6.20 23.14
N VAL A 100 17.49 -5.72 21.92
CA VAL A 100 16.13 -5.57 21.39
C VAL A 100 15.46 -6.94 21.31
N PRO A 101 14.19 -7.07 21.76
CA PRO A 101 13.44 -8.31 21.64
C PRO A 101 13.48 -8.88 20.22
N PHE A 102 13.58 -10.20 20.10
CA PHE A 102 13.60 -10.92 18.83
C PHE A 102 14.78 -10.64 17.89
N ALA A 103 15.80 -9.86 18.29
CA ALA A 103 17.01 -9.65 17.47
C ALA A 103 17.72 -10.95 17.09
N LYS A 104 17.89 -11.85 18.08
CA LYS A 104 18.46 -13.20 17.85
C LYS A 104 17.55 -14.09 16.99
N THR A 105 16.23 -13.92 17.12
CA THR A 105 15.26 -14.65 16.28
C THR A 105 15.40 -14.22 14.83
N LEU A 106 15.45 -12.91 14.55
CA LEU A 106 15.69 -12.38 13.20
C LEU A 106 17.04 -12.84 12.65
N LEU A 107 18.10 -12.82 13.46
CA LEU A 107 19.42 -13.30 13.05
C LEU A 107 19.40 -14.75 12.58
N ALA A 108 18.62 -15.62 13.24
CA ALA A 108 18.52 -17.03 12.88
C ALA A 108 17.80 -17.29 11.54
N TYR A 109 17.04 -16.32 11.03
CA TYR A 109 16.41 -16.38 9.71
C TYR A 109 17.34 -15.93 8.57
N LEU A 110 18.40 -15.19 8.89
CA LEU A 110 19.30 -14.64 7.90
C LEU A 110 20.34 -15.68 7.46
N PRO A 111 20.78 -15.65 6.19
CA PRO A 111 21.86 -16.51 5.73
C PRO A 111 23.12 -16.28 6.56
N GLU A 112 24.03 -17.25 6.67
CA GLU A 112 25.27 -17.07 7.45
C GLU A 112 26.26 -16.09 6.79
N SER A 113 26.20 -15.98 5.46
CA SER A 113 27.03 -15.08 4.65
C SER A 113 26.56 -13.63 4.75
N ASP A 114 27.48 -12.71 5.06
CA ASP A 114 27.20 -11.27 5.06
C ASP A 114 26.96 -10.70 3.66
N GLN A 115 27.47 -11.37 2.61
CA GLN A 115 27.24 -10.94 1.22
C GLN A 115 25.79 -11.14 0.77
N ASP A 116 25.07 -12.05 1.43
CA ASP A 116 23.70 -12.42 1.08
C ASP A 116 22.66 -11.86 2.05
N ILE A 117 23.07 -11.09 3.06
CA ILE A 117 22.19 -10.70 4.17
C ILE A 117 21.05 -9.78 3.72
N GLU A 118 21.32 -8.87 2.77
CA GLU A 118 20.33 -7.96 2.19
C GLU A 118 19.29 -8.72 1.38
N LYS A 119 19.76 -9.66 0.55
CA LYS A 119 18.89 -10.59 -0.19
C LYS A 119 18.06 -11.45 0.77
N GLY A 120 18.66 -11.91 1.87
CA GLY A 120 17.97 -12.65 2.92
C GLY A 120 16.81 -11.86 3.51
N LEU A 121 17.00 -10.57 3.79
CA LEU A 121 15.90 -9.69 4.23
C LEU A 121 14.80 -9.55 3.17
N ASP A 122 15.18 -9.34 1.90
CA ASP A 122 14.24 -9.26 0.79
C ASP A 122 13.42 -10.55 0.61
N ASP A 123 14.05 -11.71 0.77
CA ASP A 123 13.40 -13.02 0.72
C ASP A 123 12.38 -13.16 1.87
N LEU A 124 12.76 -12.74 3.08
CA LEU A 124 11.87 -12.73 4.25
C LEU A 124 10.65 -11.81 4.09
N LEU A 125 10.71 -10.75 3.28
CA LEU A 125 9.51 -9.96 2.96
C LEU A 125 8.41 -10.80 2.30
N ASN A 126 8.78 -11.88 1.61
CA ASN A 126 7.83 -12.73 0.88
C ASN A 126 7.48 -14.00 1.65
N GLU A 127 8.05 -14.23 2.83
CA GLU A 127 7.80 -15.42 3.64
C GLU A 127 6.46 -15.32 4.39
N PRO A 128 5.42 -16.10 4.02
CA PRO A 128 4.06 -15.94 4.55
C PRO A 128 3.95 -16.23 6.06
N ASN A 129 4.85 -17.05 6.62
CA ASN A 129 4.79 -17.46 8.03
C ASN A 129 5.84 -16.77 8.92
N PHE A 130 6.65 -15.85 8.37
CA PHE A 130 7.73 -15.19 9.11
C PHE A 130 7.24 -14.50 10.39
N TYR A 131 6.10 -13.79 10.31
CA TYR A 131 5.53 -13.05 11.44
C TYR A 131 5.26 -13.90 12.68
N ARG A 132 5.03 -15.21 12.53
CA ARG A 132 4.66 -16.12 13.62
C ARG A 132 5.75 -16.25 14.69
N SER A 133 7.00 -15.99 14.34
CA SER A 133 8.13 -16.03 15.28
C SER A 133 8.30 -14.75 16.10
N PHE A 134 7.46 -13.74 15.84
CA PHE A 134 7.54 -12.41 16.43
C PHE A 134 6.26 -12.04 17.21
N ILE A 135 5.41 -13.02 17.54
CA ILE A 135 4.21 -12.77 18.34
C ILE A 135 4.59 -12.14 19.68
N GLY A 136 3.95 -11.01 20.01
CA GLY A 136 4.23 -10.21 21.19
C GLY A 136 5.24 -9.07 20.96
N LEU A 137 5.85 -8.98 19.77
CA LEU A 137 6.60 -7.78 19.39
C LEU A 137 5.65 -6.58 19.26
N ALA A 138 5.98 -5.49 19.93
CA ALA A 138 5.29 -4.23 19.76
C ALA A 138 5.71 -3.59 18.44
N LEU A 139 4.73 -3.28 17.57
CA LEU A 139 4.97 -2.51 16.37
C LEU A 139 4.79 -1.03 16.69
N GLU A 140 5.71 -0.20 16.21
CA GLU A 140 5.62 1.25 16.41
C GLU A 140 4.48 1.81 15.56
N ASN A 141 3.55 2.54 16.19
CA ASN A 141 2.53 3.30 15.47
C ASN A 141 3.21 4.36 14.59
N LEU A 142 2.73 4.52 13.37
CA LEU A 142 3.25 5.58 12.52
C LEU A 142 2.69 6.90 13.00
N GLU A 143 3.53 7.80 13.49
CA GLU A 143 3.17 9.19 13.71
C GLU A 143 3.90 10.05 12.69
N ARG A 144 3.17 10.84 11.89
CA ARG A 144 3.82 11.84 11.04
C ARG A 144 4.09 13.11 11.87
N PRO A 145 5.35 13.53 12.03
CA PRO A 145 5.68 14.76 12.75
C PRO A 145 4.91 15.94 12.15
N LYS A 146 4.45 16.85 13.00
CA LYS A 146 3.63 18.05 12.67
C LYS A 146 2.16 17.79 12.34
N LEU A 147 1.71 16.54 12.21
CA LEU A 147 0.31 16.24 11.92
C LEU A 147 -0.53 15.78 13.12
N GLY A 148 0.09 15.59 14.29
CA GLY A 148 -0.59 15.13 15.50
C GLY A 148 -1.26 13.75 15.31
N PRO A 149 -2.25 13.39 16.17
CA PRO A 149 -2.94 12.09 16.12
C PRO A 149 -3.67 11.81 14.80
N LEU A 150 -3.92 12.85 13.99
CA LEU A 150 -4.67 12.77 12.74
C LEU A 150 -3.92 11.97 11.65
N ALA A 151 -2.60 11.86 11.77
CA ALA A 151 -1.77 11.05 10.89
C ALA A 151 -1.26 9.76 11.56
N THR A 152 -1.92 9.33 12.65
CA THR A 152 -1.55 8.10 13.34
C THR A 152 -2.08 6.86 12.60
N GLU A 153 -1.22 5.87 12.45
CA GLU A 153 -1.57 4.51 12.03
C GLU A 153 -1.35 3.55 13.20
N GLU A 154 -2.43 2.97 13.71
CA GLU A 154 -2.40 1.92 14.72
C GLU A 154 -1.97 0.59 14.11
N ARG A 155 -0.94 -0.03 14.68
CA ARG A 155 -0.34 -1.27 14.17
C ARG A 155 -0.36 -2.36 15.22
N VAL A 156 -0.83 -3.54 14.83
CA VAL A 156 -0.95 -4.72 15.69
C VAL A 156 -0.35 -5.92 14.97
N MET A 157 0.29 -6.81 15.73
CA MET A 157 0.78 -8.07 15.18
C MET A 157 -0.38 -8.95 14.71
N PRO A 158 -0.35 -9.52 13.49
CA PRO A 158 -1.41 -10.41 13.03
C PRO A 158 -1.57 -11.64 13.94
N GLY A 159 -2.83 -12.05 14.16
CA GLY A 159 -3.16 -13.23 14.95
C GLY A 159 -2.92 -14.53 14.17
N ILE A 160 -2.20 -15.49 14.75
CA ILE A 160 -1.93 -16.79 14.09
C ILE A 160 -3.23 -17.51 13.67
N LYS A 161 -4.28 -17.39 14.50
CA LYS A 161 -5.58 -18.05 14.24
C LYS A 161 -6.32 -17.45 13.04
N ASP A 162 -6.10 -16.18 12.76
CA ASP A 162 -6.77 -15.46 11.67
C ASP A 162 -6.11 -15.76 10.31
N TYR A 163 -4.86 -16.23 10.33
CA TYR A 163 -4.05 -16.52 9.15
C TYR A 163 -3.43 -17.93 9.21
N PRO A 164 -4.25 -19.01 9.13
CA PRO A 164 -3.79 -20.40 9.26
C PRO A 164 -2.78 -20.81 8.18
N ASP A 165 -2.87 -20.23 6.98
CA ASP A 165 -1.97 -20.49 5.85
C ASP A 165 -0.86 -19.43 5.68
N GLY A 166 -0.77 -18.50 6.63
CA GLY A 166 0.13 -17.36 6.58
C GLY A 166 -0.51 -16.10 5.98
N LEU A 167 0.26 -15.01 5.95
CA LEU A 167 -0.21 -13.71 5.46
C LEU A 167 -0.33 -13.68 3.93
N ALA A 168 -1.28 -12.88 3.44
CA ALA A 168 -1.50 -12.67 2.01
C ALA A 168 -0.27 -12.05 1.31
N GLN A 169 -0.21 -12.15 -0.02
CA GLN A 169 0.99 -11.89 -0.80
C GLN A 169 1.62 -10.51 -0.58
N TYR A 170 0.79 -9.48 -0.48
CA TYR A 170 1.20 -8.10 -0.31
C TYR A 170 1.15 -7.69 1.15
N GLN A 171 0.13 -8.14 1.91
CA GLN A 171 0.09 -7.95 3.36
C GLN A 171 1.40 -8.38 4.02
N ARG A 172 1.94 -9.55 3.67
CA ARG A 172 3.19 -10.08 4.26
C ARG A 172 4.40 -9.19 4.01
N ILE A 173 4.51 -8.56 2.84
CA ILE A 173 5.61 -7.64 2.53
C ILE A 173 5.60 -6.48 3.50
N ARG A 174 4.42 -5.89 3.72
CA ARG A 174 4.24 -4.79 4.66
C ARG A 174 4.54 -5.22 6.10
N VAL A 175 3.89 -6.28 6.58
CA VAL A 175 4.01 -6.73 7.97
C VAL A 175 5.44 -7.17 8.28
N ASN A 176 6.06 -7.96 7.40
CA ASN A 176 7.42 -8.44 7.61
C ASN A 176 8.43 -7.30 7.63
N ARG A 177 8.25 -6.27 6.78
CA ARG A 177 9.07 -5.04 6.85
C ARG A 177 8.90 -4.32 8.19
N LEU A 178 7.67 -4.16 8.68
CA LEU A 178 7.40 -3.52 9.98
C LEU A 178 8.04 -4.28 11.16
N ILE A 179 8.02 -5.62 11.10
CA ILE A 179 8.73 -6.45 12.08
C ILE A 179 10.23 -6.15 12.04
N MET A 180 10.82 -6.13 10.85
CA MET A 180 12.25 -5.85 10.69
C MET A 180 12.61 -4.45 11.19
N GLU A 181 11.77 -3.44 10.93
CA GLU A 181 11.97 -2.07 11.43
C GLU A 181 11.85 -1.96 12.95
N ALA A 182 10.97 -2.74 13.57
CA ALA A 182 10.80 -2.78 15.02
C ALA A 182 11.97 -3.51 15.72
N VAL A 183 12.60 -4.48 15.06
CA VAL A 183 13.78 -5.21 15.58
C VAL A 183 15.08 -4.45 15.29
N ILE A 184 15.20 -3.84 14.09
CA ILE A 184 16.36 -3.07 13.64
C ILE A 184 16.06 -1.58 13.82
N GLN A 185 16.18 -1.12 15.06
CA GLN A 185 15.86 0.25 15.47
C GLN A 185 16.95 1.27 15.09
N ASP A 186 18.15 0.81 14.74
CA ASP A 186 19.23 1.69 14.27
C ASP A 186 19.01 2.09 12.80
N ARG A 187 18.64 3.36 12.58
CA ARG A 187 18.40 3.93 11.25
C ARG A 187 19.67 4.15 10.41
N GLN A 188 20.86 3.94 10.98
CA GLN A 188 22.09 3.80 10.18
C GLN A 188 22.26 2.39 9.59
N ILE A 189 21.45 1.43 10.05
CA ILE A 189 21.46 0.04 9.60
C ILE A 189 20.25 -0.26 8.71
N LEU A 190 19.07 0.20 9.12
CA LEU A 190 17.85 0.05 8.33
C LEU A 190 17.08 1.36 8.26
N ASN A 191 16.93 1.90 7.06
CA ASN A 191 16.06 3.05 6.81
C ASN A 191 14.58 2.69 7.01
N ASP A 192 13.77 3.68 7.40
CA ASP A 192 12.31 3.52 7.42
C ASP A 192 11.76 3.27 6.01
N GLY A 193 10.80 2.35 5.89
CA GLY A 193 10.08 2.09 4.66
C GLY A 193 9.30 3.30 4.17
N ALA A 194 9.30 3.52 2.86
CA ALA A 194 8.53 4.60 2.26
C ALA A 194 7.02 4.39 2.43
N TYR A 195 6.27 5.48 2.62
CA TYR A 195 4.81 5.42 2.54
C TYR A 195 4.37 5.55 1.08
N LEU A 196 3.54 4.59 0.61
CA LEU A 196 3.00 4.65 -0.75
C LEU A 196 1.95 5.78 -0.85
N SER A 197 2.37 6.91 -1.41
CA SER A 197 1.52 8.10 -1.59
C SER A 197 0.65 8.00 -2.84
N THR A 198 -0.43 8.78 -2.89
CA THR A 198 -1.25 8.94 -4.11
C THR A 198 -0.39 9.30 -5.33
N GLN A 199 0.62 10.17 -5.16
CA GLN A 199 1.58 10.50 -6.22
C GLN A 199 2.41 9.28 -6.65
N GLY A 200 2.91 8.48 -5.72
CA GLY A 200 3.67 7.26 -6.03
C GLY A 200 2.84 6.25 -6.83
N VAL A 201 1.55 6.11 -6.51
CA VAL A 201 0.61 5.26 -7.26
C VAL A 201 0.43 5.76 -8.69
N ILE A 202 0.22 7.08 -8.87
CA ILE A 202 0.09 7.71 -10.19
C ILE A 202 1.36 7.47 -11.03
N GLN A 203 2.53 7.72 -10.44
CA GLN A 203 3.81 7.54 -11.11
C GLN A 203 4.02 6.08 -11.55
N ALA A 204 3.80 5.12 -10.66
CA ALA A 204 3.91 3.69 -10.99
C ALA A 204 2.95 3.27 -12.11
N ALA A 205 1.68 3.71 -12.02
CA ALA A 205 0.66 3.41 -13.04
C ALA A 205 1.06 3.97 -14.42
N LEU A 206 1.49 5.22 -14.48
CA LEU A 206 1.84 5.89 -15.74
C LEU A 206 3.21 5.51 -16.28
N GLN A 207 4.09 4.93 -15.46
CA GLN A 207 5.32 4.28 -15.92
C GLN A 207 5.01 2.97 -16.66
N LYS A 208 4.08 2.15 -16.13
CA LYS A 208 3.67 0.88 -16.77
C LYS A 208 2.74 1.09 -17.96
N PHE A 209 1.83 2.05 -17.87
CA PHE A 209 0.86 2.41 -18.91
C PHE A 209 1.12 3.85 -19.35
N PRO A 210 2.07 4.07 -20.29
CA PRO A 210 2.51 5.39 -20.68
C PRO A 210 1.34 6.27 -21.05
N GLY A 211 1.24 7.42 -20.39
CA GLY A 211 0.12 8.33 -20.54
C GLY A 211 -0.15 8.67 -22.00
N SER A 212 0.87 8.87 -22.84
CA SER A 212 0.79 9.14 -24.29
C SER A 212 0.00 8.12 -25.11
N SER A 213 -0.17 6.90 -24.61
CA SER A 213 -0.84 5.80 -25.30
C SER A 213 -2.32 5.62 -24.93
N LEU A 214 -2.84 6.42 -24.01
CA LEU A 214 -4.18 6.28 -23.43
C LEU A 214 -5.15 7.33 -23.96
N ASP A 215 -6.42 6.98 -24.11
CA ASP A 215 -7.50 7.90 -24.49
C ASP A 215 -8.27 8.42 -23.27
N ARG A 216 -8.34 7.61 -22.21
CA ARG A 216 -9.08 7.91 -20.98
C ARG A 216 -8.46 7.24 -19.77
N ILE A 217 -8.61 7.88 -18.61
CA ILE A 217 -8.24 7.32 -17.31
C ILE A 217 -9.46 7.32 -16.40
N GLN A 218 -9.72 6.19 -15.75
CA GLN A 218 -10.74 6.06 -14.74
C GLN A 218 -10.09 6.02 -13.37
N VAL A 219 -10.49 6.92 -12.47
CA VAL A 219 -10.04 6.92 -11.07
C VAL A 219 -11.07 6.17 -10.24
N VAL A 220 -10.60 5.16 -9.49
CA VAL A 220 -11.40 4.38 -8.54
C VAL A 220 -10.84 4.63 -7.16
N ALA A 221 -11.62 5.24 -6.27
CA ALA A 221 -11.19 5.58 -4.93
C ALA A 221 -12.39 5.73 -4.00
N HIS A 222 -12.12 5.74 -2.69
CA HIS A 222 -13.13 6.12 -1.70
C HIS A 222 -13.74 7.49 -2.02
N PRO A 223 -15.06 7.68 -1.88
CA PRO A 223 -15.74 8.96 -2.14
C PRO A 223 -15.05 10.21 -1.61
N ALA A 224 -14.59 10.16 -0.36
CA ALA A 224 -13.94 11.29 0.29
C ALA A 224 -12.52 11.55 -0.25
N HIS A 225 -11.82 10.51 -0.71
CA HIS A 225 -10.43 10.56 -1.20
C HIS A 225 -10.34 10.86 -2.69
N SER A 226 -11.36 10.48 -3.44
CA SER A 226 -11.41 10.62 -4.90
C SER A 226 -11.10 12.03 -5.41
N PRO A 227 -11.60 13.13 -4.80
CA PRO A 227 -11.23 14.48 -5.23
C PRO A 227 -9.73 14.77 -5.16
N ARG A 228 -9.02 14.26 -4.13
CA ARG A 228 -7.56 14.40 -4.02
C ARG A 228 -6.85 13.61 -5.10
N CYS A 229 -7.29 12.37 -5.37
CA CYS A 229 -6.71 11.53 -6.42
C CYS A 229 -6.88 12.15 -7.82
N ASP A 230 -8.09 12.63 -8.14
CA ASP A 230 -8.37 13.32 -9.40
C ASP A 230 -7.50 14.57 -9.56
N TRP A 231 -7.43 15.42 -8.53
CA TRP A 231 -6.62 16.63 -8.57
C TRP A 231 -5.13 16.32 -8.79
N GLN A 232 -4.55 15.36 -8.04
CA GLN A 232 -3.14 15.00 -8.19
C GLN A 232 -2.83 14.38 -9.56
N LEU A 233 -3.73 13.55 -10.07
CA LEU A 233 -3.59 12.95 -11.39
C LEU A 233 -3.62 14.02 -12.48
N ARG A 234 -4.59 14.94 -12.44
CA ARG A 234 -4.67 16.08 -13.38
C ARG A 234 -3.43 16.94 -13.32
N HIS A 235 -2.98 17.28 -12.13
CA HIS A 235 -1.78 18.09 -11.95
C HIS A 235 -0.56 17.42 -12.61
N TRP A 236 -0.35 16.13 -12.35
CA TRP A 236 0.74 15.38 -12.95
C TRP A 236 0.65 15.35 -14.48
N LEU A 237 -0.53 15.04 -15.01
CA LEU A 237 -0.78 14.98 -16.46
C LEU A 237 -0.53 16.33 -17.15
N ASN A 238 -0.99 17.43 -16.55
CA ASN A 238 -0.76 18.78 -17.05
C ASN A 238 0.72 19.14 -17.09
N VAL A 239 1.48 18.81 -16.03
CA VAL A 239 2.94 19.04 -15.98
C VAL A 239 3.66 18.28 -17.09
N GLN A 240 3.13 17.13 -17.51
CA GLN A 240 3.67 16.33 -18.61
C GLN A 240 3.09 16.68 -19.98
N SER A 241 2.27 17.74 -20.09
CA SER A 241 1.55 18.10 -21.33
C SER A 241 0.70 16.95 -21.90
N LEU A 242 0.15 16.10 -21.04
CA LEU A 242 -0.69 14.96 -21.43
C LEU A 242 -2.15 15.25 -21.09
N ASP A 243 -2.90 15.82 -22.02
CA ASP A 243 -4.34 16.03 -21.81
C ASP A 243 -5.12 14.70 -21.91
N ARG A 244 -5.98 14.42 -20.93
CA ARG A 244 -6.71 13.15 -20.79
C ARG A 244 -8.12 13.37 -20.26
N SER A 245 -9.07 12.61 -20.79
CA SER A 245 -10.39 12.50 -20.19
C SER A 245 -10.32 11.64 -18.92
N ILE A 246 -10.69 12.22 -17.77
CA ILE A 246 -10.72 11.49 -16.49
C ILE A 246 -12.16 11.28 -16.06
N VAL A 247 -12.51 10.01 -15.86
CA VAL A 247 -13.79 9.60 -15.28
C VAL A 247 -13.55 9.18 -13.84
N ILE A 248 -14.14 9.90 -12.90
CA ILE A 248 -14.13 9.50 -11.50
C ILE A 248 -15.25 8.48 -11.30
N LYS A 249 -14.90 7.31 -10.78
CA LYS A 249 -15.88 6.33 -10.30
C LYS A 249 -15.64 6.04 -8.83
N SER A 250 -16.67 6.25 -8.04
CA SER A 250 -16.75 5.87 -6.64
C SER A 250 -18.03 5.06 -6.44
N GLY A 251 -18.09 4.28 -5.35
CA GLY A 251 -19.37 3.72 -4.93
C GLY A 251 -20.37 4.86 -4.63
N ASN A 252 -21.66 4.62 -4.86
CA ASN A 252 -22.70 5.62 -4.70
C ASN A 252 -22.63 6.27 -3.29
N MET A 253 -22.35 7.57 -3.23
CA MET A 253 -21.74 8.25 -2.08
C MET A 253 -22.67 8.49 -0.87
N GLY A 254 -23.95 8.13 -0.93
CA GLY A 254 -24.90 8.51 0.12
C GLY A 254 -24.59 7.93 1.51
N ASN A 255 -23.98 6.73 1.59
CA ASN A 255 -23.90 5.96 2.84
C ASN A 255 -22.64 5.08 2.95
N TRP A 256 -21.46 5.52 2.51
CA TRP A 256 -20.25 4.74 2.83
C TRP A 256 -19.98 4.84 4.34
N PRO A 257 -20.05 3.73 5.09
CA PRO A 257 -19.82 3.77 6.53
C PRO A 257 -18.35 4.05 6.78
N TRP A 258 -18.10 4.75 7.88
CA TRP A 258 -16.76 4.91 8.44
C TRP A 258 -16.59 3.85 9.53
N TYR A 259 -15.34 3.41 9.72
CA TYR A 259 -15.02 2.29 10.60
C TYR A 259 -13.99 2.76 11.61
N ASP A 260 -14.34 2.78 12.88
CA ASP A 260 -13.45 3.18 13.99
C ASP A 260 -12.33 2.17 14.26
N THR A 261 -12.46 0.95 13.74
CA THR A 261 -11.52 -0.17 13.90
C THR A 261 -10.34 -0.16 12.92
N VAL A 262 -10.33 0.74 11.93
CA VAL A 262 -9.24 0.80 10.93
C VAL A 262 -7.98 1.42 11.50
N ALA A 263 -6.82 1.02 11.00
CA ALA A 263 -5.51 1.46 11.44
C ALA A 263 -5.33 2.98 11.36
N GLN A 264 -5.66 3.59 10.21
CA GLN A 264 -5.44 5.02 10.02
C GLN A 264 -6.58 5.86 10.61
N HIS A 265 -6.25 6.74 11.55
CA HIS A 265 -7.24 7.58 12.23
C HIS A 265 -8.08 8.44 11.27
N TRP A 266 -7.47 9.00 10.21
CA TRP A 266 -8.18 9.79 9.19
C TRP A 266 -9.20 9.00 8.36
N CYS A 267 -9.20 7.66 8.43
CA CYS A 267 -10.19 6.79 7.80
C CYS A 267 -11.36 6.43 8.73
N ARG A 268 -11.38 6.90 9.98
CA ARG A 268 -12.37 6.50 11.00
C ARG A 268 -13.62 7.37 11.03
N SER A 269 -13.56 8.61 10.53
CA SER A 269 -14.72 9.49 10.47
C SER A 269 -14.58 10.62 9.42
N PRO A 270 -15.69 11.24 8.98
CA PRO A 270 -15.66 12.42 8.12
C PRO A 270 -14.88 13.59 8.72
N GLU A 271 -14.96 13.79 10.03
CA GLU A 271 -14.28 14.86 10.76
C GLU A 271 -12.77 14.63 10.77
N ALA A 272 -12.34 13.39 11.07
CA ALA A 272 -10.92 13.01 11.03
C ALA A 272 -10.34 13.15 9.61
N TRP A 273 -11.09 12.77 8.58
CA TRP A 273 -10.71 12.97 7.19
C TRP A 273 -10.56 14.45 6.83
N THR A 274 -11.55 15.27 7.23
CA THR A 274 -11.58 16.70 6.91
C THR A 274 -10.41 17.43 7.56
N ALA A 275 -10.11 17.12 8.83
CA ALA A 275 -8.95 17.65 9.53
C ALA A 275 -7.63 17.26 8.83
N GLN A 276 -7.49 16.00 8.39
CA GLN A 276 -6.33 15.56 7.62
C GLN A 276 -6.22 16.28 6.26
N GLU A 277 -7.33 16.48 5.55
CA GLU A 277 -7.36 17.19 4.26
C GLU A 277 -6.94 18.66 4.40
N GLU A 278 -7.40 19.36 5.43
CA GLU A 278 -7.01 20.75 5.69
C GLU A 278 -5.50 20.89 5.89
N MET A 279 -4.91 19.95 6.63
CA MET A 279 -3.48 19.95 6.91
C MET A 279 -2.66 19.63 5.66
N VAL A 280 -3.07 18.65 4.85
CA VAL A 280 -2.44 18.34 3.56
C VAL A 280 -2.51 19.54 2.62
N ARG A 281 -3.68 20.21 2.52
CA ARG A 281 -3.81 21.40 1.67
C ARG A 281 -2.91 22.55 2.13
N THR A 282 -2.72 22.70 3.44
CA THR A 282 -1.85 23.73 4.01
C THR A 282 -0.38 23.44 3.69
N SER A 283 0.07 22.19 3.86
CA SER A 283 1.45 21.80 3.55
C SER A 283 1.77 21.88 2.04
N MET A 284 0.80 21.61 1.17
CA MET A 284 0.95 21.76 -0.27
C MET A 284 1.08 23.22 -0.72
N LYS A 285 0.53 24.18 0.04
CA LYS A 285 0.68 25.61 -0.23
C LYS A 285 2.02 26.17 0.28
N ASN A 286 2.60 25.56 1.30
CA ASN A 286 3.86 25.97 1.94
C ASN A 286 4.86 24.80 2.00
N PRO A 287 5.52 24.43 0.89
CA PRO A 287 6.38 23.23 0.81
C PRO A 287 7.71 23.30 1.60
N GLY A 288 7.81 24.16 2.62
CA GLY A 288 9.07 24.47 3.31
C GLY A 288 9.01 24.62 4.83
N THR A 289 7.95 24.16 5.51
CA THR A 289 7.92 24.08 6.98
C THR A 289 8.16 22.68 7.49
#